data_AF-A0AAX4HKQ8-F1
#
_entry.id   AF-A0AAX4HKQ8-F1
#
_cell.length_a   1.000
_cell.length_b   1.000
_cell.length_c   1.000
_cell.angle_alpha   90.00
_cell.angle_beta   90.00
_cell.angle_gamma   90.00
#
_symmetry.space_group_name_H-M   'P 1'
#
loop_
_entity.id
_entity.type
_entity.pdbx_description
1 polymer ?
#
loop_
_entity_poly.entity_id
_entity_poly.type
_entity_poly.pdbx_seq_one_letter_code
_entity_poly.pdbx_strand_id
1 'polypeptide(L)'
;MKLVVLSLAVLAFACGKYEGEVPGSSLGQSRAFQPLVADTTLQSNITSICNALAQKSSILNSAVNSVHNFEASQTNCDGTMLFTGAVKTTIQNLGSEYQFRKEDGTAFIFQNVETNTSGVMAPFCSNLSNLQTQTVNSDNTVTSITTSGISSADCSPISGEICVLIENGPLSGSSFTVTTQEWVRFRVSNSTGQKIGFFTQRKKVSRSFCGTNQSIEYRALLK
;
A
#
# COMPACT_ATOMS: atom_id res chain seq x y z
N MET A 1 25.35 41.23 48.46
CA MET A 1 24.57 41.02 47.21
C MET A 1 24.64 39.54 46.87
N LYS A 2 23.51 38.84 46.90
CA LYS A 2 23.41 37.42 46.50
C LYS A 2 22.93 37.37 45.05
N LEU A 3 23.74 36.85 44.14
CA LEU A 3 23.33 36.54 42.77
C LEU A 3 22.56 35.23 42.79
N VAL A 4 21.27 35.30 42.49
CA VAL A 4 20.41 34.14 42.24
C VAL A 4 20.61 33.75 40.78
N VAL A 5 21.25 32.61 40.55
CA VAL A 5 21.36 31.96 39.24
C VAL A 5 19.99 31.36 38.92
N LEU A 6 19.25 32.00 38.01
CA LEU A 6 17.99 31.48 37.50
C LEU A 6 18.30 30.38 36.48
N SER A 7 18.28 29.13 36.93
CA SER A 7 18.37 27.96 36.05
C SER A 7 17.15 27.89 35.15
N LEU A 8 17.32 28.29 33.88
CA LEU A 8 16.37 28.01 32.81
C LEU A 8 16.27 26.49 32.66
N ALA A 9 15.22 25.90 33.24
CA ALA A 9 14.84 24.53 32.97
C ALA A 9 14.42 24.44 31.50
N VAL A 10 15.34 23.94 30.67
CA VAL A 10 15.03 23.43 29.34
C VAL A 10 14.01 22.32 29.51
N LEU A 11 12.74 22.63 29.29
CA LEU A 11 11.69 21.66 29.03
C LEU A 11 12.06 20.91 27.75
N ALA A 12 12.89 19.89 27.92
CA ALA A 12 13.01 18.80 26.99
C ALA A 12 11.63 18.12 26.94
N PHE A 13 10.76 18.60 26.05
CA PHE A 13 9.72 17.76 25.51
C PHE A 13 10.43 16.57 24.89
N ALA A 14 10.45 15.48 25.65
CA ALA A 14 10.77 14.17 25.16
C ALA A 14 9.78 13.87 24.02
N CYS A 15 10.20 14.15 22.78
CA CYS A 15 9.71 13.41 21.63
C CYS A 15 10.03 11.94 21.95
N GLY A 16 9.04 11.21 22.46
CA GLY A 16 9.15 9.79 22.71
C GLY A 16 9.63 9.14 21.43
N LYS A 17 10.88 8.65 21.45
CA LYS A 17 11.38 7.77 20.41
C LYS A 17 10.45 6.56 20.42
N TYR A 18 9.71 6.38 19.33
CA TYR A 18 9.00 5.13 19.05
C TYR A 18 10.05 4.08 18.68
N GLU A 19 10.71 3.51 19.69
CA GLU A 19 11.60 2.36 19.51
C GLU A 19 10.71 1.16 19.17
N GLY A 20 10.72 0.77 17.88
CA GLY A 20 9.86 -0.24 17.30
C GLY A 20 9.36 0.11 15.88
N GLU A 21 9.66 1.31 15.37
CA GLU A 21 9.33 1.67 13.99
C GLU A 21 10.13 0.82 12.98
N VAL A 22 9.42 0.14 12.08
CA VAL A 22 10.03 -0.46 10.88
C VAL A 22 10.80 0.66 10.16
N PRO A 23 12.12 0.52 9.91
CA PRO A 23 12.92 1.60 9.33
C PRO A 23 12.28 2.16 8.06
N GLY A 24 12.06 3.47 8.01
CA GLY A 24 11.43 4.16 6.87
C GLY A 24 9.89 4.10 6.85
N SER A 25 9.26 3.54 7.88
CA SER A 25 7.80 3.48 7.99
C SER A 25 7.22 4.70 8.71
N SER A 26 6.10 5.20 8.20
CA SER A 26 5.30 6.28 8.81
C SER A 26 4.25 5.77 9.79
N LEU A 27 4.26 4.47 10.12
CA LEU A 27 3.24 3.84 10.96
C LEU A 27 3.16 4.48 12.36
N GLY A 28 1.95 4.85 12.76
CA GLY A 28 1.66 5.56 14.00
C GLY A 28 1.88 7.07 13.94
N GLN A 29 2.43 7.60 12.85
CA GLN A 29 2.61 9.05 12.69
C GLN A 29 1.28 9.70 12.33
N SER A 30 1.00 10.84 12.99
CA SER A 30 -0.09 11.73 12.59
C SER A 30 0.35 12.56 11.39
N ARG A 31 -0.42 12.52 10.30
CA ARG A 31 -0.23 13.28 9.06
C ARG A 31 -1.35 14.29 8.89
N ALA A 32 -1.04 15.45 8.32
CA ALA A 32 -2.08 16.40 7.96
C ALA A 32 -2.95 15.83 6.83
N PHE A 33 -4.27 15.96 6.99
CA PHE A 33 -5.22 15.75 5.91
C PHE A 33 -5.37 17.06 5.13
N GLN A 34 -4.71 17.10 3.98
CA GLN A 34 -4.69 18.22 3.05
C GLN A 34 -4.75 17.64 1.63
N PRO A 35 -5.96 17.36 1.10
CA PRO A 35 -6.09 16.81 -0.24
C PRO A 35 -5.60 17.84 -1.25
N LEU A 36 -4.48 17.53 -1.90
CA LEU A 36 -3.90 18.36 -2.96
C LEU A 36 -4.21 17.73 -4.31
N VAL A 37 -4.40 18.55 -5.33
CA VAL A 37 -4.43 18.07 -6.71
C VAL A 37 -3.08 17.43 -7.02
N ALA A 38 -3.10 16.22 -7.58
CA ALA A 38 -1.89 15.51 -7.96
C ALA A 38 -1.07 16.34 -8.97
N ASP A 39 0.24 16.37 -8.79
CA ASP A 39 1.12 16.95 -9.80
C ASP A 39 1.07 16.12 -11.10
N THR A 40 1.65 16.68 -12.17
CA THR A 40 1.62 16.05 -13.50
C THR A 40 2.27 14.66 -13.53
N THR A 41 3.27 14.41 -12.67
CA THR A 41 3.99 13.15 -12.62
C THR A 41 3.14 12.08 -11.92
N LEU A 42 2.60 12.40 -10.74
CA LEU A 42 1.70 11.53 -10.01
C LEU A 42 0.45 11.24 -10.85
N GLN A 43 -0.17 12.26 -11.43
CA GLN A 43 -1.33 12.14 -12.33
C GLN A 43 -1.05 11.16 -13.47
N SER A 44 0.08 11.34 -14.18
CA SER A 44 0.46 10.47 -15.30
C SER A 44 0.67 9.01 -14.87
N ASN A 45 1.34 8.81 -13.74
CA ASN A 45 1.61 7.49 -13.18
C ASN A 45 0.33 6.77 -12.76
N ILE A 46 -0.54 7.44 -12.00
CA ILE A 46 -1.80 6.85 -11.53
C ILE A 46 -2.74 6.60 -12.72
N THR A 47 -2.79 7.50 -13.70
CA THR A 47 -3.55 7.28 -14.95
C THR A 47 -3.05 6.03 -15.69
N SER A 48 -1.74 5.84 -15.77
CA SER A 48 -1.14 4.66 -16.40
C SER A 48 -1.48 3.36 -15.67
N ILE A 49 -1.46 3.37 -14.33
CA ILE A 49 -1.88 2.23 -13.51
C ILE A 49 -3.36 1.93 -13.73
N CYS A 50 -4.23 2.93 -13.60
CA CYS A 50 -5.68 2.74 -13.72
C CYS A 50 -6.11 2.28 -15.11
N ASN A 51 -5.47 2.78 -16.18
CA ASN A 51 -5.70 2.28 -17.54
C ASN A 51 -5.27 0.80 -17.69
N ALA A 52 -4.13 0.42 -17.11
CA ALA A 52 -3.70 -0.98 -17.12
C ALA A 52 -4.64 -1.88 -16.31
N LEU A 53 -5.14 -1.41 -15.17
CA LEU A 53 -6.14 -2.11 -14.36
C LEU A 53 -7.47 -2.25 -15.11
N ALA A 54 -7.93 -1.22 -15.83
CA ALA A 54 -9.13 -1.30 -16.65
C ALA A 54 -9.00 -2.32 -17.79
N GLN A 55 -7.86 -2.33 -18.50
CA GLN A 55 -7.58 -3.32 -19.54
C GLN A 55 -7.49 -4.74 -18.98
N LYS A 56 -6.88 -4.94 -17.81
CA LYS A 56 -6.90 -6.24 -17.13
C LYS A 56 -8.33 -6.67 -16.80
N SER A 57 -9.13 -5.74 -16.27
CA SER A 57 -10.50 -6.01 -15.82
C SER A 57 -11.39 -6.52 -16.95
N SER A 58 -11.20 -6.04 -18.19
CA SER A 58 -11.96 -6.53 -19.35
C SER A 58 -11.61 -7.96 -19.76
N ILE A 59 -10.44 -8.48 -19.37
CA ILE A 59 -9.98 -9.85 -19.69
C ILE A 59 -10.01 -10.81 -18.50
N LEU A 60 -10.36 -10.35 -17.28
CA LEU A 60 -10.29 -11.18 -16.07
C LEU A 60 -11.16 -12.44 -16.13
N ASN A 61 -12.35 -12.38 -16.74
CA ASN A 61 -13.18 -13.56 -16.94
C ASN A 61 -12.46 -14.67 -17.71
N SER A 62 -11.65 -14.31 -18.72
CA SER A 62 -10.83 -15.27 -19.48
C SER A 62 -9.59 -15.74 -18.74
N ALA A 63 -9.17 -15.00 -17.70
CA ALA A 63 -8.07 -15.36 -16.82
C ALA A 63 -8.53 -16.17 -15.60
N VAL A 64 -9.82 -16.46 -15.43
CA VAL A 64 -10.27 -17.36 -14.37
C VAL A 64 -9.59 -18.72 -14.53
N ASN A 65 -9.12 -19.30 -13.43
CA ASN A 65 -8.28 -20.49 -13.35
C ASN A 65 -6.86 -20.33 -13.90
N SER A 66 -6.43 -19.14 -14.34
CA SER A 66 -5.02 -18.91 -14.68
C SER A 66 -4.16 -19.03 -13.43
N VAL A 67 -3.04 -19.74 -13.57
CA VAL A 67 -2.10 -19.97 -12.47
C VAL A 67 -1.13 -18.80 -12.36
N HIS A 68 -0.95 -18.31 -11.14
CA HIS A 68 0.05 -17.31 -10.78
C HIS A 68 0.93 -17.83 -9.64
N ASN A 69 2.25 -17.73 -9.82
CA ASN A 69 3.23 -18.13 -8.82
C ASN A 69 3.78 -16.89 -8.12
N PHE A 70 3.71 -16.88 -6.80
CA PHE A 70 4.25 -15.80 -5.97
C PHE A 70 5.34 -16.36 -5.06
N GLU A 71 6.44 -15.65 -4.90
CA GLU A 71 7.24 -15.77 -3.66
C GLU A 71 6.61 -14.86 -2.62
N ALA A 72 6.19 -15.42 -1.50
CA ALA A 72 5.47 -14.69 -0.47
C ALA A 72 6.05 -14.91 0.93
N SER A 73 5.87 -13.93 1.80
CA SER A 73 6.21 -14.05 3.22
C SER A 73 5.23 -13.30 4.11
N GLN A 74 5.15 -13.71 5.37
CA GLN A 74 4.31 -13.10 6.40
C GLN A 74 5.03 -13.13 7.75
N THR A 75 5.02 -11.99 8.45
CA THR A 75 5.42 -11.90 9.86
C THR A 75 4.22 -11.60 10.75
N ASN A 76 4.23 -12.02 12.01
CA ASN A 76 3.23 -11.61 13.00
C ASN A 76 3.59 -10.28 13.68
N CYS A 77 2.75 -9.82 14.61
CA CYS A 77 2.93 -8.56 15.36
C CYS A 77 4.26 -8.48 16.13
N ASP A 78 4.80 -9.62 16.56
CA ASP A 78 6.08 -9.71 17.29
C ASP A 78 7.30 -9.83 16.36
N GLY A 79 7.10 -9.68 15.04
CA GLY A 79 8.15 -9.82 14.03
C GLY A 79 8.56 -11.27 13.74
N THR A 80 7.89 -12.26 14.31
CA THR A 80 8.15 -13.68 14.02
C THR A 80 7.69 -14.01 12.61
N MET A 81 8.57 -14.62 11.80
CA MET A 81 8.22 -15.13 10.48
C MET A 81 7.24 -16.30 10.62
N LEU A 82 6.00 -16.11 10.16
CA LEU A 82 4.98 -17.15 10.14
C LEU A 82 5.10 -18.04 8.90
N PHE A 83 5.48 -17.44 7.78
CA PHE A 83 5.54 -18.12 6.49
C PHE A 83 6.53 -17.43 5.55
N THR A 84 7.28 -18.22 4.77
CA THR A 84 8.04 -17.76 3.62
C THR A 84 8.13 -18.87 2.57
N GLY A 85 7.94 -18.53 1.30
CA GLY A 85 8.16 -19.46 0.18
C GLY A 85 7.22 -19.24 -1.00
N ALA A 86 7.32 -20.16 -1.96
CA ALA A 86 6.51 -20.15 -3.17
C ALA A 86 5.05 -20.52 -2.87
N VAL A 87 4.12 -19.71 -3.38
CA VAL A 87 2.68 -19.91 -3.28
C VAL A 87 2.09 -19.86 -4.68
N LYS A 88 1.51 -20.98 -5.11
CA LYS A 88 0.73 -21.05 -6.34
C LYS A 88 -0.71 -20.63 -6.05
N THR A 89 -1.25 -19.77 -6.90
CA THR A 89 -2.63 -19.30 -6.81
C THR A 89 -3.33 -19.41 -8.16
N THR A 90 -4.66 -19.45 -8.14
CA THR A 90 -5.52 -19.29 -9.30
C THR A 90 -6.47 -18.11 -9.10
N ILE A 91 -6.87 -17.48 -10.20
CA ILE A 91 -7.93 -16.46 -10.16
C ILE A 91 -9.28 -17.16 -10.11
N GLN A 92 -10.13 -16.77 -9.14
CA GLN A 92 -11.52 -17.18 -9.05
C GLN A 92 -12.44 -15.97 -9.12
N ASN A 93 -13.59 -16.13 -9.78
CA ASN A 93 -14.67 -15.13 -9.79
C ASN A 93 -15.69 -15.51 -8.71
N LEU A 94 -15.90 -14.62 -7.73
CA LEU A 94 -16.84 -14.82 -6.62
C LEU A 94 -18.11 -13.95 -6.77
N GLY A 95 -18.45 -13.57 -8.00
CA GLY A 95 -19.62 -12.77 -8.33
C GLY A 95 -19.29 -11.29 -8.44
N SER A 96 -19.01 -10.63 -7.32
CA SER A 96 -18.70 -9.18 -7.30
C SER A 96 -17.21 -8.85 -7.38
N GLU A 97 -16.34 -9.84 -7.18
CA GLU A 97 -14.88 -9.63 -7.16
C GLU A 97 -14.12 -10.86 -7.66
N TYR A 98 -12.87 -10.62 -8.07
CA TYR A 98 -11.92 -11.65 -8.44
C TYR A 98 -10.90 -11.82 -7.33
N GLN A 99 -10.61 -13.06 -6.95
CA GLN A 99 -9.66 -13.37 -5.88
C GLN A 99 -8.56 -14.33 -6.34
N PHE A 100 -7.35 -14.13 -5.83
CA PHE A 100 -6.27 -15.13 -5.82
C PHE A 100 -6.54 -16.16 -4.71
N ARG A 101 -6.70 -17.42 -5.11
CA ARG A 101 -6.96 -18.56 -4.22
C ARG A 101 -5.84 -19.57 -4.34
N LYS A 102 -5.40 -20.14 -3.24
CA LYS A 102 -4.39 -21.20 -3.22
C LYS A 102 -5.00 -22.53 -3.71
N GLU A 103 -4.15 -23.53 -3.95
CA GLU A 103 -4.59 -24.87 -4.38
C GLU A 103 -5.56 -25.53 -3.40
N ASP A 104 -5.44 -25.25 -2.10
CA ASP A 104 -6.34 -25.74 -1.05
C ASP A 104 -7.67 -24.96 -0.96
N GLY A 105 -7.90 -23.99 -1.85
CA GLY A 105 -9.09 -23.13 -1.89
C GLY A 105 -9.07 -21.98 -0.89
N THR A 106 -8.05 -21.85 -0.04
CA THR A 106 -7.91 -20.73 0.90
C THR A 106 -7.51 -19.45 0.18
N ALA A 107 -7.86 -18.31 0.77
CA ALA A 107 -7.48 -17.02 0.24
C ALA A 107 -5.96 -16.82 0.32
N PHE A 108 -5.38 -16.24 -0.73
CA PHE A 108 -4.01 -15.73 -0.68
C PHE A 108 -3.92 -14.49 0.23
N ILE A 109 -2.74 -14.18 0.78
CA ILE A 109 -2.54 -13.03 1.69
C ILE A 109 -2.94 -11.70 1.03
N PHE A 110 -2.75 -11.58 -0.28
CA PHE A 110 -3.30 -10.50 -1.10
C PHE A 110 -4.44 -11.05 -1.93
N GLN A 111 -5.56 -11.32 -1.25
CA GLN A 111 -6.68 -12.06 -1.82
C GLN A 111 -7.27 -11.41 -3.06
N ASN A 112 -7.43 -10.08 -3.09
CA ASN A 112 -8.19 -9.43 -4.16
C ASN A 112 -7.29 -9.16 -5.37
N VAL A 113 -7.76 -9.54 -6.56
CA VAL A 113 -7.15 -9.12 -7.81
C VAL A 113 -7.53 -7.66 -8.02
N GLU A 114 -6.54 -6.75 -7.95
CA GLU A 114 -6.76 -5.31 -8.14
C GLU A 114 -7.50 -5.03 -9.47
N THR A 115 -8.54 -4.23 -9.47
CA THR A 115 -9.20 -3.73 -10.69
C THR A 115 -9.26 -2.21 -10.63
N ASN A 116 -9.83 -1.57 -11.64
CA ASN A 116 -10.13 -0.14 -11.55
C ASN A 116 -11.28 0.19 -10.58
N THR A 117 -12.02 -0.83 -10.11
CA THR A 117 -13.20 -0.69 -9.25
C THR A 117 -13.08 -1.43 -7.91
N SER A 118 -12.03 -2.23 -7.70
CA SER A 118 -11.78 -3.01 -6.50
C SER A 118 -10.29 -3.03 -6.16
N GLY A 119 -9.99 -3.08 -4.86
CA GLY A 119 -8.62 -3.05 -4.34
C GLY A 119 -8.15 -1.64 -3.94
N VAL A 120 -6.86 -1.52 -3.65
CA VAL A 120 -6.28 -0.31 -3.03
C VAL A 120 -6.18 0.87 -3.98
N MET A 121 -6.22 0.62 -5.29
CA MET A 121 -6.19 1.67 -6.31
C MET A 121 -7.58 2.21 -6.68
N ALA A 122 -8.66 1.49 -6.34
CA ALA A 122 -10.01 1.83 -6.75
C ALA A 122 -10.43 3.28 -6.40
N PRO A 123 -10.14 3.82 -5.20
CA PRO A 123 -10.52 5.19 -4.83
C PRO A 123 -9.86 6.27 -5.72
N PHE A 124 -8.68 5.99 -6.26
CA PHE A 124 -7.95 6.89 -7.14
C PHE A 124 -8.36 6.73 -8.60
N CYS A 125 -8.68 5.50 -9.01
CA CYS A 125 -9.12 5.22 -10.38
C CYS A 125 -10.54 5.74 -10.69
N SER A 126 -11.39 5.94 -9.68
CA SER A 126 -12.74 6.49 -9.88
C SER A 126 -12.77 7.99 -10.19
N ASN A 127 -11.71 8.74 -9.87
CA ASN A 127 -11.65 10.21 -10.00
C ASN A 127 -10.39 10.70 -10.72
N LEU A 128 -9.97 10.03 -11.81
CA LEU A 128 -8.75 10.36 -12.53
C LEU A 128 -8.70 11.81 -13.05
N SER A 129 -9.82 12.42 -13.42
CA SER A 129 -9.85 13.79 -13.96
C SER A 129 -9.51 14.87 -12.92
N ASN A 130 -9.65 14.56 -11.64
CA ASN A 130 -9.34 15.45 -10.53
C ASN A 130 -8.69 14.64 -9.40
N LEU A 131 -7.62 13.93 -9.74
CA LEU A 131 -6.92 13.07 -8.79
C LEU A 131 -6.41 13.90 -7.61
N GLN A 132 -6.80 13.50 -6.42
CA GLN A 132 -6.26 14.05 -5.18
C GLN A 132 -5.22 13.09 -4.60
N THR A 133 -4.20 13.64 -3.95
CA THR A 133 -3.17 12.88 -3.23
C THR A 133 -3.73 12.13 -2.02
N GLN A 134 -4.91 12.53 -1.54
CA GLN A 134 -5.61 11.95 -0.40
C GLN A 134 -7.11 11.91 -0.69
N THR A 135 -7.77 10.84 -0.24
CA THR A 135 -9.23 10.69 -0.31
C THR A 135 -9.78 10.16 1.01
N VAL A 136 -11.02 10.52 1.33
CA VAL A 136 -11.73 10.02 2.51
C VAL A 136 -12.67 8.91 2.08
N ASN A 137 -12.49 7.73 2.65
CA ASN A 137 -13.34 6.57 2.42
C ASN A 137 -14.64 6.66 3.26
N SER A 138 -15.62 5.83 2.93
CA SER A 138 -16.92 5.80 3.60
C SER A 138 -16.86 5.42 5.09
N ASP A 139 -15.77 4.80 5.54
CA ASP A 139 -15.52 4.41 6.93
C ASP A 139 -14.73 5.48 7.74
N ASN A 140 -14.65 6.71 7.22
CA ASN A 140 -13.89 7.81 7.81
C ASN A 140 -12.37 7.52 7.94
N THR A 141 -11.83 6.70 7.04
CA THR A 141 -10.39 6.54 6.85
C THR A 141 -9.89 7.42 5.71
N VAL A 142 -8.67 7.94 5.83
CA VAL A 142 -7.96 8.60 4.73
C VAL A 142 -7.08 7.57 4.04
N THR A 143 -7.14 7.53 2.72
CA THR A 143 -6.11 6.89 1.87
C THR A 143 -5.27 7.97 1.22
N SER A 144 -3.96 7.96 1.45
CA SER A 144 -2.99 8.79 0.73
C SER A 144 -2.25 7.96 -0.32
N ILE A 145 -1.80 8.60 -1.40
CA ILE A 145 -0.98 7.96 -2.43
C ILE A 145 0.17 8.87 -2.87
N THR A 146 1.33 8.27 -3.11
CA THR A 146 2.47 8.92 -3.75
C THR A 146 3.29 7.93 -4.58
N THR A 147 4.02 8.45 -5.57
CA THR A 147 5.06 7.71 -6.31
C THR A 147 6.46 8.19 -5.96
N SER A 148 6.59 9.17 -5.07
CA SER A 148 7.86 9.78 -4.66
C SER A 148 8.29 9.33 -3.26
N GLY A 149 9.59 9.43 -2.97
CA GLY A 149 10.14 9.10 -1.65
C GLY A 149 10.11 7.61 -1.30
N ILE A 150 9.84 6.72 -2.26
CA ILE A 150 9.82 5.27 -2.04
C ILE A 150 11.26 4.75 -2.02
N SER A 151 11.63 4.06 -0.95
CA SER A 151 12.95 3.41 -0.83
C SER A 151 13.17 2.40 -1.95
N SER A 152 14.37 2.37 -2.53
CA SER A 152 14.75 1.40 -3.56
C SER A 152 14.71 -0.05 -3.04
N ALA A 153 14.87 -0.25 -1.73
CA ALA A 153 14.73 -1.55 -1.08
C ALA A 153 13.28 -2.06 -1.09
N ASP A 154 12.30 -1.15 -1.07
CA ASP A 154 10.88 -1.51 -1.16
C ASP A 154 10.40 -1.53 -2.60
N CYS A 155 10.90 -0.62 -3.44
CA CYS A 155 10.53 -0.54 -4.84
C CYS A 155 11.58 0.17 -5.71
N SER A 156 12.53 -0.58 -6.25
CA SER A 156 13.44 -0.10 -7.31
C SER A 156 12.71 0.27 -8.62
N PRO A 157 13.18 1.27 -9.38
CA PRO A 157 12.62 1.59 -10.69
C PRO A 157 12.82 0.44 -11.70
N ILE A 158 11.75 0.07 -12.41
CA ILE A 158 11.79 -0.91 -13.50
C ILE A 158 10.97 -0.37 -14.68
N SER A 159 11.52 -0.47 -15.89
CA SER A 159 10.82 -0.03 -17.11
C SER A 159 9.51 -0.81 -17.32
N GLY A 160 8.43 -0.09 -17.66
CA GLY A 160 7.09 -0.68 -17.82
C GLY A 160 6.37 -1.01 -16.50
N GLU A 161 6.97 -0.67 -15.35
CA GLU A 161 6.39 -0.87 -14.03
C GLU A 161 6.37 0.45 -13.24
N ILE A 162 5.34 0.64 -12.42
CA ILE A 162 5.17 1.84 -11.60
C ILE A 162 4.98 1.43 -10.15
N CYS A 163 5.75 2.05 -9.26
CA CYS A 163 5.68 1.87 -7.82
C CYS A 163 4.82 2.97 -7.18
N VAL A 164 3.90 2.57 -6.31
CA VAL A 164 3.12 3.49 -5.47
C VAL A 164 3.32 3.13 -4.00
N LEU A 165 3.32 4.15 -3.17
CA LEU A 165 3.17 4.07 -1.72
C LEU A 165 1.77 4.56 -1.39
N ILE A 166 1.02 3.71 -0.67
CA ILE A 166 -0.34 3.99 -0.22
C ILE A 166 -0.33 3.93 1.32
N GLU A 167 -0.77 4.99 1.97
CA GLU A 167 -0.94 5.02 3.42
C GLU A 167 -2.43 5.10 3.76
N ASN A 168 -2.85 4.41 4.81
CA ASN A 168 -4.24 4.45 5.27
C ASN A 168 -4.30 4.69 6.78
N GLY A 169 -5.34 5.39 7.24
CA GLY A 169 -5.51 5.67 8.66
C GLY A 169 -6.83 6.39 9.01
N PRO A 170 -7.32 6.30 10.26
CA PRO A 170 -8.52 7.01 10.67
C PRO A 170 -8.31 8.53 10.67
N LEU A 171 -9.31 9.26 10.16
CA LEU A 171 -9.36 10.72 10.20
C LEU A 171 -9.83 11.22 11.57
N SER A 172 -9.11 12.20 12.13
CA SER A 172 -9.44 12.91 13.36
C SER A 172 -9.20 14.40 13.20
N GLY A 173 -10.26 15.17 12.96
CA GLY A 173 -10.14 16.60 12.67
C GLY A 173 -9.45 16.85 11.33
N SER A 174 -8.32 17.56 11.34
CA SER A 174 -7.52 17.88 10.15
C SER A 174 -6.28 16.97 9.98
N SER A 175 -6.21 15.86 10.70
CA SER A 175 -5.12 14.89 10.60
C SER A 175 -5.62 13.46 10.58
N PHE A 176 -4.80 12.54 10.09
CA PHE A 176 -5.03 11.11 10.17
C PHE A 176 -3.80 10.39 10.71
N THR A 177 -4.00 9.31 11.46
CA THR A 177 -2.90 8.49 11.99
C THR A 177 -2.64 7.32 11.08
N VAL A 178 -1.44 7.20 10.51
CA VAL A 178 -1.13 6.10 9.58
C VAL A 178 -1.15 4.76 10.31
N THR A 179 -2.11 3.89 10.00
CA THR A 179 -2.23 2.53 10.58
C THR A 179 -1.76 1.45 9.62
N THR A 180 -1.75 1.73 8.32
CA THR A 180 -1.30 0.80 7.29
C THR A 180 -0.48 1.53 6.24
N GLN A 181 0.61 0.91 5.83
CA GLN A 181 1.49 1.38 4.77
C GLN A 181 1.70 0.27 3.75
N GLU A 182 1.52 0.59 2.48
CA GLU A 182 1.55 -0.40 1.41
C GLU A 182 2.36 0.08 0.22
N TRP A 183 3.31 -0.74 -0.22
CA TRP A 183 4.08 -0.52 -1.44
C TRP A 183 3.59 -1.50 -2.49
N VAL A 184 3.16 -0.97 -3.63
CA VAL A 184 2.65 -1.79 -4.72
C VAL A 184 3.37 -1.41 -6.00
N ARG A 185 3.98 -2.39 -6.65
CA ARG A 185 4.53 -2.25 -8.00
C ARG A 185 3.56 -2.85 -8.98
N PHE A 186 3.09 -2.04 -9.91
CA PHE A 186 2.21 -2.48 -11.00
C PHE A 186 3.00 -2.59 -12.30
N ARG A 187 2.88 -3.72 -13.00
CA ARG A 187 3.29 -3.79 -14.41
C ARG A 187 2.22 -3.15 -15.26
N VAL A 188 2.49 -1.91 -15.67
CA VAL A 188 1.58 -1.13 -16.51
C VAL A 188 1.69 -1.52 -17.98
N SER A 189 2.82 -2.06 -18.43
CA SER A 189 2.96 -2.66 -19.76
C SER A 189 3.98 -3.79 -19.78
N ASN A 190 3.79 -4.79 -20.65
CA ASN A 190 4.80 -5.81 -20.93
C ASN A 190 5.82 -5.31 -21.99
N SER A 191 6.75 -6.18 -22.39
CA SER A 191 7.78 -5.87 -23.41
C SER A 191 7.22 -5.58 -24.80
N THR A 192 5.99 -6.02 -25.10
CA THR A 192 5.29 -5.72 -26.36
C THR A 192 4.37 -4.50 -26.25
N GLY A 193 4.37 -3.80 -25.11
CA GLY A 193 3.56 -2.61 -24.87
C GLY A 193 2.12 -2.88 -24.41
N GLN A 194 1.70 -4.15 -24.30
CA GLN A 194 0.37 -4.53 -23.84
C GLN A 194 0.20 -4.21 -22.35
N LYS A 195 -0.89 -3.54 -21.98
CA LYS A 195 -1.20 -3.25 -20.57
C LYS A 195 -1.76 -4.50 -19.90
N ILE A 196 -1.12 -4.93 -18.81
CA ILE A 196 -1.50 -6.15 -18.09
C ILE A 196 -2.06 -5.90 -16.69
N GLY A 197 -1.71 -4.78 -16.04
CA GLY A 197 -2.34 -4.32 -14.80
C GLY A 197 -2.17 -5.23 -13.58
N PHE A 198 -1.25 -6.19 -13.59
CA PHE A 198 -0.95 -7.00 -12.41
C PHE A 198 0.07 -6.29 -11.51
N PHE A 199 -0.08 -6.47 -10.19
CA PHE A 199 1.03 -6.14 -9.31
C PHE A 199 2.12 -7.20 -9.49
N THR A 200 3.36 -6.76 -9.59
CA THR A 200 4.55 -7.63 -9.66
C THR A 200 5.18 -7.77 -8.30
N GLN A 201 5.06 -6.76 -7.45
CA GLN A 201 5.51 -6.78 -6.07
C GLN A 201 4.50 -6.05 -5.18
N ARG A 202 4.22 -6.58 -4.01
CA ARG A 202 3.36 -5.95 -3.01
C ARG A 202 3.92 -6.21 -1.62
N LYS A 203 4.08 -5.14 -0.85
CA LYS A 203 4.46 -5.19 0.58
C LYS A 203 3.42 -4.40 1.34
N LYS A 204 2.86 -4.97 2.40
CA LYS A 204 1.92 -4.29 3.30
C LYS A 204 2.41 -4.44 4.72
N VAL A 205 2.50 -3.33 5.45
CA VAL A 205 2.78 -3.32 6.88
C VAL A 205 1.60 -2.67 7.59
N SER A 206 1.06 -3.31 8.62
CA SER A 206 -0.11 -2.82 9.33
C SER A 206 0.04 -2.92 10.85
N ARG A 207 -0.43 -1.88 11.54
CA ARG A 207 -0.57 -1.80 13.00
C ARG A 207 -1.99 -2.04 13.50
N SER A 208 -2.98 -2.08 12.61
CA SER A 208 -4.41 -2.02 12.99
C SER A 208 -4.87 -3.14 13.93
N PHE A 209 -4.09 -4.22 14.04
CA PHE A 209 -4.38 -5.39 14.87
C PHE A 209 -3.27 -5.71 15.88
N CYS A 210 -2.26 -4.85 15.98
CA CYS A 210 -1.11 -5.06 16.83
C CYS A 210 -1.08 -4.04 17.97
N GLY A 211 -0.45 -4.40 19.09
CA GLY A 211 -0.23 -3.47 20.18
C GLY A 211 0.60 -2.25 19.76
N THR A 212 0.72 -1.28 20.65
CA THR A 212 1.61 -0.14 20.45
C THR A 212 3.03 -0.66 20.16
N ASN A 213 3.65 -0.23 19.06
CA ASN A 213 4.99 -0.65 18.62
C ASN A 213 5.14 -2.00 17.93
N GLN A 214 4.03 -2.65 17.58
CA GLN A 214 4.04 -3.91 16.85
C GLN A 214 3.40 -3.76 15.48
N SER A 215 3.80 -4.59 14.51
CA SER A 215 3.20 -4.59 13.17
C SER A 215 3.27 -5.96 12.52
N ILE A 216 2.31 -6.23 11.64
CA ILE A 216 2.31 -7.39 10.75
C ILE A 216 2.83 -6.93 9.39
N GLU A 217 3.71 -7.72 8.77
CA GLU A 217 4.19 -7.50 7.41
C GLU A 217 3.77 -8.67 6.50
N TYR A 218 3.29 -8.31 5.31
CA TYR A 218 2.99 -9.23 4.21
C TYR A 218 3.81 -8.83 2.99
N ARG A 219 4.41 -9.80 2.30
CA ARG A 219 5.09 -9.59 1.01
C ARG A 219 4.68 -10.63 -0.02
N ALA A 220 4.61 -10.19 -1.28
CA ALA A 220 4.44 -11.06 -2.43
C ALA A 220 5.19 -10.49 -3.64
N LEU A 221 5.86 -11.37 -4.38
CA LEU A 221 6.56 -11.10 -5.63
C LEU A 221 6.08 -12.10 -6.68
N LEU A 222 5.46 -11.62 -7.75
CA LEU A 222 5.03 -12.43 -8.90
C LEU A 222 6.27 -12.94 -9.65
N LYS A 223 6.32 -14.24 -9.92
CA LYS A 223 7.40 -14.93 -10.66
C LYS A 223 7.03 -15.20 -12.11
#